data_AF-R6N028-F1
#
_entry.id   AF-R6N028-F1
#
_cell.length_a   1.000
_cell.length_b   1.000
_cell.length_c   1.000
_cell.angle_alpha   90.00
_cell.angle_beta   90.00
_cell.angle_gamma   90.00
#
_symmetry.space_group_name_H-M   'P 1'
#
loop_
_entity.id
_entity.type
_entity.pdbx_description
1 polymer ?
#
loop_
_entity_poly.entity_id
_entity_poly.type
_entity_poly.pdbx_seq_one_letter_code
_entity_poly.pdbx_strand_id
1 'polypeptide(L)'
;MEEEIKEIKEILLKINNLNNEISYLDTLIIKYEKEIDSLEEKINSYTINIRDRIDFLYKERAKLKNRINDIKASKKKLKLKVIITLISAICLSTSLVFNNISSIIFLLATIVGTSSIILNVLSNKKKEKEISNYSLEELDKNIEEVNNKLNKKNSETLKPLIEKKKKLSTRESMLRNDRTLKRRECVHLEREKDNKYKELLEVMEEEVKLSNNEMEGQLEIPGIKKVRNR
;
A
#
# COMPACT_ATOMS: atom_id res chain seq x y z
N MET A 1 -9.53 37.15 48.52
CA MET A 1 -9.56 37.88 47.25
C MET A 1 -8.23 37.92 46.50
N GLU A 2 -7.15 38.55 47.02
CA GLU A 2 -5.88 38.67 46.26
C GLU A 2 -5.22 37.32 45.91
N GLU A 3 -5.20 36.37 46.85
CA GLU A 3 -4.60 35.05 46.61
C GLU A 3 -5.38 34.24 45.55
N GLU A 4 -6.72 34.29 45.57
CA GLU A 4 -7.56 33.63 44.56
C GLU A 4 -7.36 34.23 43.16
N ILE A 5 -7.23 35.56 43.06
CA ILE A 5 -6.94 36.24 41.80
C ILE A 5 -5.56 35.80 41.26
N LYS A 6 -4.58 35.61 42.15
CA LYS A 6 -3.24 35.13 41.79
C LYS A 6 -3.28 33.68 41.29
N GLU A 7 -3.97 32.79 42.00
CA GLU A 7 -4.18 31.38 41.58
C GLU A 7 -4.84 31.29 40.19
N ILE A 8 -5.89 32.07 39.95
CA ILE A 8 -6.58 32.13 38.65
C ILE A 8 -5.61 32.57 37.54
N LYS A 9 -4.79 33.60 37.78
CA LYS A 9 -3.78 34.06 36.81
C LYS A 9 -2.74 32.98 36.49
N GLU A 10 -2.30 32.22 37.50
CA GLU A 10 -1.38 31.11 37.29
C GLU A 10 -2.01 29.99 36.45
N ILE A 11 -3.27 29.64 36.70
CA ILE A 11 -3.99 28.64 35.90
C ILE A 11 -4.15 29.11 34.45
N LEU A 12 -4.53 30.37 34.23
CA LEU A 12 -4.64 30.96 32.89
C LEU A 12 -3.30 30.90 32.12
N LEU A 13 -2.19 31.18 32.80
CA LEU A 13 -0.86 31.09 32.20
C LEU A 13 -0.53 29.65 31.78
N LYS A 14 -0.83 28.66 32.64
CA LYS A 14 -0.65 27.23 32.32
C LYS A 14 -1.49 26.79 31.13
N ILE A 15 -2.77 27.19 31.07
CA ILE A 15 -3.66 26.93 29.93
C ILE A 15 -3.08 27.51 28.64
N ASN A 16 -2.61 28.76 28.67
CA ASN A 16 -2.04 29.41 27.49
C ASN A 16 -0.78 28.67 26.98
N ASN A 17 0.09 28.25 27.89
CA ASN A 17 1.28 27.46 27.54
C ASN A 17 0.90 26.12 26.92
N LEU A 18 -0.04 25.38 27.51
CA LEU A 18 -0.53 24.11 26.97
C LEU A 18 -1.14 24.28 25.57
N ASN A 19 -1.92 25.34 25.35
CA ASN A 19 -2.51 25.63 24.04
C ASN A 19 -1.44 25.90 22.97
N ASN A 20 -0.37 26.62 23.32
CA ASN A 20 0.77 26.82 22.42
C ASN A 20 1.48 25.50 22.09
N GLU A 21 1.70 24.65 23.09
CA GLU A 21 2.30 23.33 22.89
C GLU A 21 1.42 22.41 22.03
N ILE A 22 0.10 22.39 22.27
CA ILE A 22 -0.87 21.64 21.46
C ILE A 22 -0.83 22.11 19.99
N SER A 23 -0.81 23.42 19.75
CA SER A 23 -0.71 24.00 18.40
C SER A 23 0.58 23.60 17.68
N TYR A 24 1.70 23.61 18.40
CA TYR A 24 2.97 23.14 17.89
C TYR A 24 2.93 21.64 17.53
N LEU A 25 2.36 20.80 18.41
CA LEU A 25 2.19 19.37 18.18
C LEU A 25 1.30 19.10 16.97
N ASP A 26 0.18 19.82 16.81
CA ASP A 26 -0.71 19.70 15.65
C ASP A 26 0.05 20.00 14.35
N THR A 27 0.91 21.02 14.34
CA THR A 27 1.76 21.35 13.18
C THR A 27 2.73 20.21 12.83
N LEU A 28 3.38 19.60 13.85
CA LEU A 28 4.28 18.47 13.64
C LEU A 28 3.55 17.23 13.15
N ILE A 29 2.38 16.93 13.70
CA ILE A 29 1.54 15.79 13.28
C ILE A 29 1.19 15.93 11.80
N ILE A 30 0.69 17.09 11.37
CA ILE A 30 0.35 17.35 9.95
C ILE A 30 1.57 17.17 9.04
N LYS A 31 2.75 17.63 9.47
CA LYS A 31 3.98 17.42 8.72
C LYS A 31 4.29 15.92 8.55
N TYR A 32 4.17 15.14 9.62
CA TYR A 32 4.43 13.71 9.57
C TYR A 32 3.38 12.95 8.75
N GLU A 33 2.10 13.29 8.83
CA GLU A 33 1.04 12.72 7.98
C GLU A 33 1.39 12.88 6.50
N LYS A 34 1.71 14.11 6.06
CA LYS A 34 2.08 14.39 4.66
C LYS A 34 3.33 13.62 4.22
N GLU A 35 4.32 13.49 5.08
CA GLU A 35 5.53 12.70 4.78
C GLU A 35 5.21 11.20 4.67
N ILE A 36 4.35 10.67 5.53
CA ILE A 36 3.90 9.27 5.50
C ILE A 36 3.13 8.98 4.20
N ASP A 37 2.19 9.86 3.82
CA ASP A 37 1.40 9.74 2.60
C ASP A 37 2.30 9.75 1.36
N SER A 38 3.26 10.68 1.29
CA SER A 38 4.22 10.73 0.18
C SER A 38 5.09 9.47 0.09
N LEU A 39 5.45 8.87 1.22
CA LEU A 39 6.19 7.61 1.24
C LEU A 39 5.31 6.44 0.79
N GLU A 40 4.05 6.41 1.18
CA GLU A 40 3.07 5.40 0.77
C GLU A 40 2.84 5.40 -0.74
N GLU A 41 2.66 6.57 -1.35
CA GLU A 41 2.55 6.71 -2.80
C GLU A 41 3.79 6.16 -3.52
N LYS A 42 4.99 6.51 -3.05
CA LYS A 42 6.25 6.00 -3.63
C LYS A 42 6.34 4.48 -3.52
N ILE A 43 6.05 3.92 -2.34
CA ILE A 43 6.06 2.47 -2.09
C ILE A 43 5.07 1.76 -3.02
N ASN A 44 3.86 2.29 -3.17
CA ASN A 44 2.81 1.72 -4.01
C ASN A 44 3.20 1.74 -5.48
N SER A 45 3.70 2.88 -5.97
CA SER A 45 4.20 3.02 -7.35
C SER A 45 5.29 2.01 -7.68
N TYR A 46 6.28 1.86 -6.78
CA TYR A 46 7.32 0.84 -6.95
C TYR A 46 6.73 -0.58 -6.95
N THR A 47 5.84 -0.88 -6.01
CA THR A 47 5.27 -2.23 -5.86
C THR A 47 4.44 -2.64 -7.08
N ILE A 48 3.64 -1.73 -7.63
CA ILE A 48 2.84 -1.99 -8.85
C ILE A 48 3.75 -2.24 -10.05
N ASN A 49 4.71 -1.35 -10.31
CA ASN A 49 5.63 -1.46 -11.44
C ASN A 49 6.41 -2.79 -11.42
N ILE A 50 6.88 -3.17 -10.22
CA ILE A 50 7.57 -4.44 -10.01
C ILE A 50 6.66 -5.63 -10.33
N ARG A 51 5.44 -5.65 -9.80
CA ARG A 51 4.48 -6.74 -10.01
C ARG A 51 4.15 -6.92 -11.48
N ASP A 52 3.84 -5.82 -12.17
CA ASP A 52 3.44 -5.85 -13.59
C ASP A 52 4.58 -6.36 -14.48
N ARG A 53 5.83 -5.94 -14.19
CA ARG A 53 7.00 -6.38 -14.96
C ARG A 53 7.27 -7.87 -14.76
N ILE A 54 7.15 -8.38 -13.53
CA ILE A 54 7.31 -9.81 -13.22
C ILE A 54 6.24 -10.63 -13.95
N ASP A 55 4.97 -10.21 -13.85
CA ASP A 55 3.84 -10.90 -14.47
C ASP A 55 3.98 -10.95 -15.99
N PHE A 56 4.44 -9.86 -16.61
CA PHE A 56 4.72 -9.82 -18.05
C PHE A 56 5.76 -10.88 -18.45
N LEU A 57 6.90 -10.92 -17.76
CA LEU A 57 7.99 -11.85 -18.08
C LEU A 57 7.58 -13.31 -17.88
N TYR A 58 6.85 -13.64 -16.80
CA TYR A 58 6.34 -15.00 -16.60
C TYR A 58 5.33 -15.42 -17.68
N LYS A 59 4.47 -14.50 -18.13
CA LYS A 59 3.54 -14.77 -19.23
C LYS A 59 4.27 -15.02 -20.55
N GLU A 60 5.31 -14.25 -20.86
CA GLU A 60 6.13 -14.47 -22.06
C GLU A 60 6.86 -15.82 -22.02
N ARG A 61 7.45 -16.15 -20.86
CA ARG A 61 8.12 -17.44 -20.66
C ARG A 61 7.17 -18.62 -20.86
N ALA A 62 5.96 -18.53 -20.32
CA ALA A 62 4.94 -19.56 -20.48
C ALA A 62 4.53 -19.74 -21.96
N LYS A 63 4.31 -18.64 -22.69
CA LYS A 63 4.00 -18.67 -24.13
C LYS A 63 5.12 -19.34 -24.93
N LEU A 64 6.38 -18.97 -24.67
CA LEU A 64 7.53 -19.53 -25.37
C LEU A 64 7.69 -21.04 -25.08
N LYS A 65 7.55 -21.44 -23.82
CA LYS A 65 7.59 -22.86 -23.40
C LYS A 65 6.53 -23.70 -24.10
N ASN A 66 5.31 -23.18 -24.22
CA ASN A 66 4.22 -23.86 -24.94
C ASN A 66 4.57 -24.03 -26.43
N ARG A 67 5.05 -22.97 -27.10
CA ARG A 67 5.48 -23.06 -28.52
C ARG A 67 6.57 -24.10 -28.73
N ILE A 68 7.53 -24.21 -27.81
CA ILE A 68 8.60 -25.22 -27.88
C ILE A 68 8.06 -26.63 -27.72
N ASN A 69 7.15 -26.84 -26.76
CA ASN A 69 6.50 -28.13 -26.56
C ASN A 69 5.70 -28.56 -27.81
N ASP A 70 4.99 -27.62 -28.45
CA ASP A 70 4.24 -27.87 -29.68
C ASP A 70 5.14 -28.30 -30.84
N ILE A 71 6.30 -27.63 -31.01
CA ILE A 71 7.28 -28.05 -32.03
C ILE A 71 7.85 -29.42 -31.70
N LYS A 72 8.17 -29.69 -30.44
CA LYS A 72 8.70 -31.01 -30.01
C LYS A 72 7.70 -32.12 -30.32
N ALA A 73 6.41 -31.89 -30.02
CA ALA A 73 5.33 -32.82 -30.35
C ALA A 73 5.14 -32.98 -31.87
N SER A 74 5.17 -31.87 -32.62
CA SER A 74 5.08 -31.87 -34.08
C SER A 74 6.22 -32.66 -34.74
N LYS A 75 7.46 -32.48 -34.28
CA LYS A 75 8.62 -33.25 -34.72
C LYS A 75 8.47 -34.75 -34.44
N LYS A 76 7.97 -35.12 -33.26
CA LYS A 76 7.70 -36.53 -32.91
C LYS A 76 6.66 -37.15 -33.86
N LYS A 77 5.56 -36.42 -34.13
CA LYS A 77 4.54 -36.83 -35.10
C LYS A 77 5.09 -36.93 -36.52
N LEU A 78 5.95 -35.98 -36.92
CA LEU A 78 6.58 -35.99 -38.23
C LEU A 78 7.52 -37.19 -38.41
N LYS A 79 8.34 -37.52 -37.41
CA LYS A 79 9.18 -38.74 -37.42
C LYS A 79 8.33 -40.00 -37.67
N LEU A 80 7.19 -40.11 -36.96
CA LEU A 80 6.27 -41.23 -37.16
C LEU A 80 5.69 -41.26 -38.58
N LYS A 81 5.23 -40.11 -39.10
CA LYS A 81 4.71 -40.01 -40.48
C LYS A 81 5.76 -40.42 -41.53
N VAL A 82 7.01 -40.01 -41.34
CA VAL A 82 8.13 -40.36 -42.25
C VAL A 82 8.36 -41.88 -42.23
N ILE A 83 8.39 -42.51 -41.06
CA ILE A 83 8.56 -43.97 -40.93
C ILE A 83 7.42 -44.72 -41.63
N ILE A 84 6.16 -44.33 -41.37
CA ILE A 84 5.00 -44.95 -42.00
C ILE A 84 5.05 -44.81 -43.52
N THR A 85 5.39 -43.62 -44.01
CA THR A 85 5.48 -43.35 -45.46
C THR A 85 6.61 -44.16 -46.10
N LEU A 86 7.76 -44.30 -45.42
CA LEU A 86 8.86 -45.15 -45.88
C LEU A 86 8.46 -46.62 -46.00
N ILE A 87 7.79 -47.17 -44.98
CA ILE A 87 7.28 -48.55 -45.00
C ILE A 87 6.30 -48.72 -46.16
N SER A 88 5.37 -47.76 -46.35
CA SER A 88 4.42 -47.82 -47.46
C SER A 88 5.11 -47.76 -48.84
N ALA A 89 6.15 -46.96 -49.00
CA ALA A 89 6.94 -46.89 -50.24
C ALA A 89 7.70 -48.19 -50.52
N ILE A 90 8.21 -48.88 -49.49
CA ILE A 90 8.82 -50.20 -49.62
C ILE A 90 7.77 -51.27 -50.00
N CYS A 91 6.56 -51.19 -49.46
CA CYS A 91 5.46 -52.08 -49.88
C CYS A 91 5.01 -51.81 -51.33
N LEU A 92 5.10 -50.57 -51.82
CA LEU A 92 4.83 -50.24 -53.22
C LEU A 92 5.83 -50.85 -54.17
N SER A 93 7.13 -50.77 -53.85
CA SER A 93 8.18 -51.29 -54.75
C SER A 93 8.09 -52.80 -54.96
N THR A 94 7.48 -53.54 -54.03
CA THR A 94 7.21 -54.98 -54.16
C THR A 94 5.89 -55.31 -54.86
N SER A 95 4.92 -54.38 -54.88
CA SER A 95 3.57 -54.59 -55.46
C SER A 95 3.37 -53.95 -56.85
N LEU A 96 4.24 -53.02 -57.26
CA LEU A 96 4.28 -52.41 -58.61
C LEU A 96 4.55 -53.40 -59.75
N VAL A 97 4.86 -54.66 -59.43
CA VAL A 97 4.99 -55.75 -60.40
C VAL A 97 3.62 -56.15 -61.02
N PHE A 98 2.49 -55.72 -60.42
CA PHE A 98 1.14 -56.02 -60.90
C PHE A 98 0.35 -54.73 -61.21
N ASN A 99 0.06 -54.47 -62.49
CA ASN A 99 -0.70 -53.32 -63.01
C ASN A 99 -2.21 -53.38 -62.66
N ASN A 100 -2.56 -53.31 -61.37
CA ASN A 100 -3.96 -53.34 -60.90
C ASN A 100 -4.37 -52.03 -60.22
N ILE A 101 -5.68 -51.76 -60.17
CA ILE A 101 -6.29 -50.55 -59.56
C ILE A 101 -5.76 -50.26 -58.15
N SER A 102 -5.48 -51.32 -57.37
CA SER A 102 -4.88 -51.21 -56.04
C SER A 102 -3.52 -50.49 -56.04
N SER A 103 -2.67 -50.73 -57.04
CA SER A 103 -1.35 -50.11 -57.18
C SER A 103 -1.46 -48.61 -57.46
N ILE A 104 -2.47 -48.18 -58.23
CA ILE A 104 -2.75 -46.77 -58.53
C ILE A 104 -3.25 -46.04 -57.27
N ILE A 105 -4.20 -46.64 -56.53
CA ILE A 105 -4.71 -46.09 -55.26
C ILE A 105 -3.57 -45.89 -54.26
N PHE A 106 -2.67 -46.87 -54.18
CA PHE A 106 -1.55 -46.84 -53.26
C PHE A 106 -0.49 -45.79 -53.66
N LEU A 107 -0.24 -45.60 -54.96
CA LEU A 107 0.63 -44.55 -55.49
C LEU A 107 0.08 -43.14 -55.15
N LEU A 108 -1.22 -42.90 -55.36
CA LEU A 108 -1.87 -41.66 -54.95
C LEU A 108 -1.77 -41.41 -53.44
N ALA A 109 -1.96 -42.43 -52.62
CA ALA A 109 -1.81 -42.33 -51.16
C ALA A 109 -0.38 -41.93 -50.74
N THR A 110 0.65 -42.44 -51.41
CA THR A 110 2.05 -42.04 -51.14
C THR A 110 2.39 -40.62 -51.58
N ILE A 111 1.82 -40.13 -52.69
CA ILE A 111 1.96 -38.73 -53.11
C ILE A 111 1.32 -37.80 -52.07
N VAL A 112 0.09 -38.09 -51.65
CA VAL A 112 -0.60 -37.31 -50.59
C VAL A 112 0.17 -37.36 -49.26
N GLY A 113 0.72 -38.53 -48.91
CA GLY A 113 1.54 -38.71 -47.72
C GLY A 113 2.83 -37.88 -47.74
N THR A 114 3.55 -37.89 -48.86
CA THR A 114 4.80 -37.13 -49.04
C THR A 114 4.55 -35.62 -49.07
N SER A 115 3.48 -35.14 -49.73
CA SER A 115 3.06 -33.72 -49.67
C SER A 115 2.75 -33.26 -48.24
N SER A 116 2.07 -34.08 -47.43
CA SER A 116 1.80 -33.77 -46.02
C SER A 116 3.07 -33.65 -45.17
N ILE A 117 4.08 -34.50 -45.45
CA ILE A 117 5.39 -34.44 -44.78
C ILE A 117 6.11 -33.14 -45.13
N ILE A 118 6.16 -32.77 -46.41
CA ILE A 118 6.84 -31.55 -46.88
C ILE A 118 6.21 -30.30 -46.24
N LEU A 119 4.88 -30.21 -46.21
CA LEU A 119 4.17 -29.11 -45.56
C LEU A 119 4.46 -29.03 -44.05
N ASN A 120 4.50 -30.17 -43.37
CA ASN A 120 4.84 -30.23 -41.94
C ASN A 120 6.30 -29.82 -41.68
N VAL A 121 7.25 -30.22 -42.54
CA VAL A 121 8.66 -29.80 -42.46
C VAL A 121 8.79 -28.29 -42.63
N LEU A 122 8.16 -27.72 -43.66
CA LEU A 122 8.17 -26.27 -43.93
C LEU A 122 7.55 -25.48 -42.77
N SER A 123 6.40 -25.93 -42.26
CA SER A 123 5.72 -25.31 -41.12
C SER A 123 6.60 -25.32 -39.86
N ASN A 124 7.23 -26.46 -39.55
CA ASN A 124 8.13 -26.57 -38.39
C ASN A 124 9.36 -25.67 -38.56
N LYS A 125 9.96 -25.61 -39.76
CA LYS A 125 11.12 -24.75 -40.04
C LYS A 125 10.79 -23.26 -39.89
N LYS A 126 9.57 -22.84 -40.27
CA LYS A 126 9.09 -21.47 -40.03
C LYS A 126 8.94 -21.19 -38.54
N LYS A 127 8.29 -22.08 -37.78
CA LYS A 127 8.13 -21.95 -36.32
C LYS A 127 9.47 -21.96 -35.59
N GLU A 128 10.45 -22.75 -36.05
CA GLU A 128 11.80 -22.76 -35.48
C GLU A 128 12.54 -21.44 -35.70
N LYS A 129 12.45 -20.84 -36.89
CA LYS A 129 13.03 -19.51 -37.14
C LYS A 129 12.40 -18.43 -36.26
N GLU A 130 11.10 -18.52 -36.01
CA GLU A 130 10.41 -17.60 -35.10
C GLU A 130 10.83 -17.79 -33.63
N ILE A 131 11.29 -18.99 -33.25
CA ILE A 131 11.80 -19.28 -31.90
C ILE A 131 13.30 -19.00 -31.79
N SER A 132 14.11 -19.16 -32.85
CA SER A 132 15.55 -18.88 -32.80
C SER A 132 15.86 -17.39 -32.58
N ASN A 133 14.90 -16.50 -32.88
CA ASN A 133 15.01 -15.07 -32.59
C ASN A 133 14.72 -14.70 -31.12
N TYR A 134 14.28 -15.66 -30.31
CA TYR A 134 13.99 -15.51 -28.87
C TYR A 134 14.34 -16.83 -28.18
N SER A 135 15.60 -17.02 -27.80
CA SER A 135 15.99 -18.26 -27.13
C SER A 135 15.44 -18.29 -25.69
N LEU A 136 15.04 -19.48 -25.22
CA LEU A 136 14.63 -19.66 -23.82
C LEU A 136 15.75 -19.26 -22.86
N GLU A 137 17.00 -19.52 -23.23
CA GLU A 137 18.20 -19.15 -22.45
C GLU A 137 18.36 -17.64 -22.35
N GLU A 138 18.15 -16.89 -23.43
CA GLU A 138 18.18 -15.43 -23.42
C GLU A 138 17.03 -14.86 -22.60
N LEU A 139 15.84 -15.46 -22.67
CA LEU A 139 14.71 -15.05 -21.83
C LEU A 139 14.95 -15.37 -20.35
N ASP A 140 15.48 -16.55 -20.02
CA ASP A 140 15.82 -16.94 -18.65
C ASP A 140 16.94 -16.02 -18.10
N LYS A 141 17.95 -15.66 -18.91
CA LYS A 141 18.99 -14.68 -18.54
C LYS A 141 18.42 -13.27 -18.33
N ASN A 142 17.51 -12.84 -19.19
CA ASN A 142 16.81 -11.55 -19.03
C ASN A 142 15.93 -11.53 -17.77
N ILE A 143 15.27 -12.65 -17.45
CA ILE A 143 14.50 -12.82 -16.22
C ILE A 143 15.43 -12.75 -15.00
N GLU A 144 16.56 -13.44 -15.03
CA GLU A 144 17.55 -13.42 -13.96
C GLU A 144 18.13 -12.01 -13.75
N GLU A 145 18.50 -11.31 -14.83
CA GLU A 145 19.01 -9.94 -14.76
C GLU A 145 17.96 -8.97 -14.19
N VAL A 146 16.71 -9.06 -14.65
CA VAL A 146 15.62 -8.23 -14.14
C VAL A 146 15.34 -8.55 -12.67
N ASN A 147 15.36 -9.83 -12.28
CA ASN A 147 15.21 -10.25 -10.89
C ASN A 147 16.36 -9.74 -10.01
N ASN A 148 17.60 -9.75 -10.50
CA ASN A 148 18.74 -9.22 -9.76
C ASN A 148 18.66 -7.70 -9.60
N LYS A 149 18.32 -6.97 -10.67
CA LYS A 149 18.05 -5.52 -10.61
C LYS A 149 16.91 -5.21 -9.65
N LEU A 150 15.87 -6.05 -9.65
CA LEU A 150 14.74 -5.93 -8.75
C LEU A 150 15.14 -6.16 -7.29
N ASN A 151 15.84 -7.25 -7.00
CA ASN A 151 16.30 -7.59 -5.66
C ASN A 151 17.17 -6.46 -5.09
N LYS A 152 18.06 -5.92 -5.93
CA LYS A 152 18.88 -4.74 -5.59
C LYS A 152 18.03 -3.51 -5.27
N LYS A 153 17.07 -3.15 -6.14
CA LYS A 153 16.14 -2.04 -5.89
C LYS A 153 15.27 -2.25 -4.65
N ASN A 154 14.84 -3.48 -4.39
CA ASN A 154 14.07 -3.83 -3.20
C ASN A 154 14.90 -3.60 -1.93
N SER A 155 16.16 -4.06 -1.91
CA SER A 155 17.03 -3.87 -0.75
C SER A 155 17.47 -2.43 -0.56
N GLU A 156 17.83 -1.72 -1.64
CA GLU A 156 18.42 -0.37 -1.57
C GLU A 156 17.38 0.73 -1.47
N THR A 157 16.15 0.52 -1.95
CA THR A 157 15.13 1.56 -2.03
C THR A 157 13.88 1.21 -1.23
N LEU A 158 13.25 0.07 -1.53
CA LEU A 158 11.94 -0.25 -0.93
C LEU A 158 12.02 -0.51 0.57
N LYS A 159 13.00 -1.33 1.01
CA LYS A 159 13.22 -1.61 2.43
C LYS A 159 13.46 -0.34 3.26
N PRO A 160 14.39 0.57 2.88
CA PRO A 160 14.57 1.84 3.57
C PRO A 160 13.31 2.71 3.62
N LEU A 161 12.53 2.77 2.52
CA LEU A 161 11.28 3.55 2.50
C LEU A 161 10.25 2.99 3.48
N ILE A 162 10.08 1.66 3.52
CA ILE A 162 9.17 0.99 4.45
C ILE A 162 9.62 1.23 5.90
N GLU A 163 10.92 1.08 6.18
CA GLU A 163 11.46 1.31 7.51
C GLU A 163 11.29 2.77 7.95
N LYS A 164 11.55 3.72 7.03
CA LYS A 164 11.32 5.15 7.27
C LYS A 164 9.84 5.42 7.57
N LYS A 165 8.92 4.92 6.75
CA LYS A 165 7.46 5.07 6.96
C LYS A 165 7.07 4.55 8.35
N LYS A 166 7.58 3.38 8.75
CA LYS A 166 7.32 2.79 10.08
C LYS A 166 7.82 3.69 11.20
N LYS A 167 9.06 4.20 11.12
CA LYS A 167 9.63 5.12 12.12
C LYS A 167 8.82 6.40 12.25
N LEU A 168 8.41 6.99 11.12
CA LEU A 168 7.58 8.19 11.10
C LEU A 168 6.20 7.95 11.70
N SER A 169 5.53 6.84 11.32
CA SER A 169 4.23 6.46 11.87
C SER A 169 4.28 6.24 13.39
N THR A 170 5.34 5.59 13.91
CA THR A 170 5.53 5.47 15.36
C THR A 170 5.69 6.84 16.01
N ARG A 171 6.48 7.74 15.43
CA ARG A 171 6.72 9.07 16.01
C ARG A 171 5.46 9.93 15.99
N GLU A 172 4.73 9.89 14.90
CA GLU A 172 3.45 10.56 14.71
C GLU A 172 2.41 10.10 15.75
N SER A 173 2.32 8.79 15.99
CA SER A 173 1.43 8.22 17.00
C SER A 173 1.79 8.69 18.42
N MET A 174 3.08 8.76 18.76
CA MET A 174 3.55 9.30 20.03
C MET A 174 3.14 10.77 20.21
N LEU A 175 3.26 11.59 19.16
CA LEU A 175 2.87 12.99 19.20
C LEU A 175 1.35 13.16 19.36
N ARG A 176 0.53 12.32 18.72
CA ARG A 176 -0.91 12.33 18.95
C ARG A 176 -1.28 12.00 20.40
N ASN A 177 -0.59 11.04 20.99
CA ASN A 177 -0.80 10.66 22.39
C ASN A 177 -0.43 11.83 23.32
N ASP A 178 0.73 12.44 23.12
CA ASP A 178 1.18 13.60 23.89
C ASP A 178 0.19 14.78 23.78
N ARG A 179 -0.22 15.12 22.54
CA ARG A 179 -1.25 16.13 22.30
C ARG A 179 -2.55 15.82 23.03
N THR A 180 -2.98 14.57 23.04
CA THR A 180 -4.21 14.14 23.70
C THR A 180 -4.11 14.28 25.22
N LEU A 181 -2.95 13.96 25.80
CA LEU A 181 -2.69 14.14 27.22
C LEU A 181 -2.74 15.63 27.61
N LYS A 182 -2.06 16.49 26.86
CA LYS A 182 -2.07 17.95 27.07
C LYS A 182 -3.45 18.57 26.91
N ARG A 183 -4.26 18.10 25.94
CA ARG A 183 -5.66 18.53 25.81
C ARG A 183 -6.50 18.17 27.04
N ARG A 184 -6.30 16.98 27.61
CA ARG A 184 -7.00 16.59 28.85
C ARG A 184 -6.59 17.48 30.02
N GLU A 185 -5.29 17.75 30.16
CA GLU A 185 -4.77 18.65 31.19
C GLU A 185 -5.34 20.07 31.05
N CYS A 186 -5.40 20.61 29.83
CA CYS A 186 -6.01 21.91 29.54
C CYS A 186 -7.48 21.94 29.99
N VAL A 187 -8.26 20.91 29.66
CA VAL A 187 -9.67 20.78 30.09
C VAL A 187 -9.80 20.68 31.62
N HIS A 188 -8.87 20.01 32.30
CA HIS A 188 -8.87 19.97 33.77
C HIS A 188 -8.61 21.35 34.38
N LEU A 189 -7.60 22.07 33.87
CA LEU A 189 -7.28 23.43 34.30
C LEU A 189 -8.40 24.43 34.00
N GLU A 190 -9.10 24.29 32.88
CA GLU A 190 -10.28 25.10 32.57
C GLU A 190 -11.37 24.96 33.64
N ARG A 191 -11.64 23.72 34.08
CA ARG A 191 -12.60 23.47 35.19
C ARG A 191 -12.10 24.02 36.52
N GLU A 192 -10.83 23.85 36.82
CA GLU A 192 -10.23 24.38 38.05
C GLU A 192 -10.32 25.91 38.09
N LYS A 193 -10.02 26.57 36.96
CA LYS A 193 -10.18 28.01 36.78
C LYS A 193 -11.64 28.44 36.99
N ASP A 194 -12.61 27.73 36.42
CA ASP A 194 -14.04 28.04 36.59
C ASP A 194 -14.49 27.87 38.06
N ASN A 195 -14.01 26.82 38.75
CA ASN A 195 -14.28 26.64 40.18
C ASN A 195 -13.69 27.77 41.02
N LYS A 196 -12.45 28.18 40.73
CA LYS A 196 -11.77 29.28 41.42
C LYS A 196 -12.47 30.62 41.20
N TYR A 197 -12.99 30.87 40.00
CA TYR A 197 -13.83 32.04 39.76
C TYR A 197 -15.11 32.04 40.59
N LYS A 198 -15.71 30.86 40.82
CA LYS A 198 -16.90 30.73 41.67
C LYS A 198 -16.58 30.99 43.14
N GLU A 199 -15.48 30.41 43.65
CA GLU A 199 -14.99 30.67 45.02
C GLU A 199 -14.76 32.17 45.25
N LEU A 200 -14.07 32.84 44.32
CA LEU A 200 -13.81 34.28 44.38
C LEU A 200 -15.10 35.11 44.43
N LEU A 201 -16.12 34.71 43.67
CA LEU A 201 -17.41 35.40 43.67
C LEU A 201 -18.13 35.25 45.03
N GLU A 202 -18.10 34.05 45.61
CA GLU A 202 -18.69 33.77 46.93
C GLU A 202 -18.00 34.61 48.02
N VAL A 203 -16.66 34.71 48.01
CA VAL A 203 -15.89 35.55 48.94
C VAL A 203 -16.26 37.03 48.80
N MET A 204 -16.39 37.53 47.57
CA MET A 204 -16.81 38.92 47.32
C MET A 204 -18.22 39.19 47.84
N GLU A 205 -19.16 38.25 47.65
CA GLU A 205 -20.53 38.39 48.16
C GLU A 205 -20.59 38.39 49.70
N GLU A 206 -19.78 37.58 50.37
CA GLU A 206 -19.67 37.56 51.83
C GLU A 206 -19.09 38.84 52.41
N GLU A 207 -17.99 39.36 51.82
CA GLU A 207 -17.40 40.63 52.23
C GLU A 207 -18.41 41.80 52.10
N VAL A 208 -19.19 41.83 51.03
CA VAL A 208 -20.25 42.83 50.84
C VAL A 208 -21.36 42.71 51.89
N LYS A 209 -21.78 41.49 52.24
CA LYS A 209 -22.78 41.26 53.30
C LYS A 209 -22.28 41.71 54.67
N LEU A 210 -21.03 41.40 55.01
CA LEU A 210 -20.41 41.82 56.28
C LEU A 210 -20.29 43.34 56.38
N SER A 211 -19.84 44.00 55.30
CA SER A 211 -19.75 45.47 55.25
C SER A 211 -21.12 46.14 55.45
N ASN A 212 -22.19 45.62 54.85
CA ASN A 212 -23.54 46.14 55.03
C ASN A 212 -24.05 45.96 56.47
N ASN A 213 -23.79 44.81 57.10
CA ASN A 213 -24.20 44.54 58.48
C ASN A 213 -23.44 45.41 59.50
N GLU A 214 -22.14 45.65 59.29
CA GLU A 214 -21.34 46.56 60.14
C GLU A 214 -21.84 48.01 60.06
N MET A 215 -22.24 48.47 58.87
CA MET A 215 -22.85 49.78 58.69
C MET A 215 -24.22 49.89 59.36
N GLU A 216 -25.05 48.84 59.33
CA GLU A 216 -26.33 48.82 60.07
C GLU A 216 -26.14 48.86 61.59
N GLY A 217 -25.14 48.17 62.13
CA GLY A 217 -24.83 48.16 63.57
C GLY A 217 -24.29 49.49 64.10
N GLN A 218 -23.56 50.25 63.29
CA GLN A 218 -23.07 51.59 63.66
C GLN A 218 -24.14 52.69 63.59
N LEU A 219 -25.25 52.43 62.90
CA LEU A 219 -26.41 53.35 62.82
C LEU A 219 -27.41 53.16 63.97
N GLU A 220 -27.21 52.19 64.87
CA GLU A 220 -28.02 52.02 66.08
C GLU A 220 -27.64 53.07 67.15
N ILE A 221 -28.27 54.25 67.04
CA ILE A 221 -28.15 55.32 68.05
C ILE A 221 -28.87 54.87 69.34
N PRO A 222 -28.17 54.82 70.50
CA PRO A 222 -28.82 54.48 71.77
C PRO A 222 -29.90 55.50 72.12
N GLY A 223 -31.17 55.05 72.14
CA GLY A 223 -32.32 55.85 72.56
C GLY A 223 -33.36 56.16 71.49
N ILE A 224 -33.13 55.86 70.20
CA ILE A 224 -34.12 56.08 69.14
C ILE A 224 -34.84 54.75 68.82
N LYS A 225 -36.11 54.61 69.24
CA LYS A 225 -36.96 53.47 68.83
C LYS A 225 -37.23 53.53 67.33
N LYS A 226 -36.86 52.48 66.59
CA LYS A 226 -37.29 52.26 65.19
C LYS A 226 -38.82 52.34 65.10
N VAL A 227 -39.34 53.34 64.40
CA VAL A 227 -40.75 53.40 64.01
C VAL A 227 -40.96 52.32 62.95
N ARG A 228 -41.70 51.27 63.31
CA ARG A 228 -42.17 50.24 62.39
C ARG A 228 -43.28 50.86 61.54
N ASN A 229 -42.99 51.17 60.27
CA ASN A 229 -44.05 51.44 59.31
C ASN A 229 -44.79 50.11 59.03
N ARG A 230 -46.10 50.12 59.31
CA ARG A 230 -47.04 49.06 58.96
C ARG A 230 -47.37 49.11 57.48
#